data_AF-A0A6N6V9B2-F1
#
_entry.id   AF-A0A6N6V9B2-F1
#
_cell.length_a   1.000
_cell.length_b   1.000
_cell.length_c   1.000
_cell.angle_alpha   90.00
_cell.angle_beta   90.00
_cell.angle_gamma   90.00
#
_symmetry.space_group_name_H-M   'P 1'
#
loop_
_entity.id
_entity.type
_entity.pdbx_description
1 polymer ?
#
loop_
_entity_poly.entity_id
_entity_poly.type
_entity_poly.pdbx_seq_one_letter_code
_entity_poly.pdbx_strand_id
1 'polypeptide(L)'
;MKYVWWILLIIAGILSLISVYGFILCVGSFGMVALNVMWLFVYTPHKNSKALESVSKPTIYLSIIGTYAVITLMSILFYFVMKTDFNDIGTKLYGESFNTLGLPLFIIGIILFTIGTWLVFKIQQSRLRQ
;
A
#
# COMPACT_ATOMS: atom_id res chain seq x y z
N MET A 1 15.10 4.62 -12.01
CA MET A 1 14.13 4.50 -10.89
C MET A 1 13.15 3.32 -11.01
N LYS A 2 13.52 2.17 -11.63
CA LYS A 2 12.59 1.04 -11.84
C LYS A 2 12.30 0.21 -10.57
N TYR A 3 13.12 0.32 -9.53
CA TYR A 3 13.07 -0.55 -8.35
C TYR A 3 12.81 0.19 -7.03
N VAL A 4 12.42 1.47 -7.07
CA VAL A 4 12.28 2.26 -5.83
C VAL A 4 10.90 2.09 -5.20
N TRP A 5 9.89 1.68 -5.98
CA TRP A 5 8.49 1.59 -5.54
C TRP A 5 8.29 0.69 -4.32
N TRP A 6 8.90 -0.51 -4.31
CA TRP A 6 8.72 -1.47 -3.22
C TRP A 6 9.44 -1.01 -1.95
N ILE A 7 10.58 -0.32 -2.08
CA ILE A 7 11.29 0.28 -0.94
C ILE A 7 10.41 1.33 -0.27
N LEU A 8 9.80 2.23 -1.06
CA LEU A 8 8.91 3.26 -0.53
C LEU A 8 7.70 2.64 0.18
N LEU A 9 7.10 1.58 -0.39
CA LEU A 9 5.99 0.89 0.24
C LEU A 9 6.40 0.13 1.51
N ILE A 10 7.57 -0.50 1.55
CA ILE A 10 8.06 -1.15 2.78
C ILE A 10 8.30 -0.12 3.88
N ILE A 11 8.95 0.99 3.56
CA ILE A 11 9.18 2.06 4.54
C ILE A 11 7.84 2.65 4.99
N ALA A 12 6.91 2.91 4.07
CA ALA A 12 5.55 3.35 4.42
C ALA A 12 4.87 2.37 5.38
N GLY A 13 4.97 1.06 5.13
CA GLY A 13 4.41 0.03 5.98
C GLY A 13 5.02 0.04 7.39
N ILE A 14 6.34 0.08 7.50
CA ILE A 14 7.05 0.11 8.79
C ILE A 14 6.71 1.37 9.58
N LEU A 15 6.76 2.55 8.96
CA LEU A 15 6.42 3.82 9.63
C LEU A 15 4.97 3.84 10.10
N SER A 16 4.08 3.19 9.37
CA SER A 16 2.67 3.08 9.71
C SER A 16 2.42 2.05 10.83
N LEU A 17 3.24 1.01 10.92
CA LEU A 17 3.17 0.01 12.00
C LEU A 17 3.51 0.62 13.38
N ILE A 18 4.45 1.56 13.41
CA ILE A 18 4.87 2.26 14.63
C ILE A 18 4.00 3.50 14.94
N SER A 19 2.81 3.57 14.36
CA SER A 19 1.85 4.66 14.57
C SER A 19 0.47 4.15 14.95
N VAL A 20 -0.16 4.79 15.94
CA VAL A 20 -1.56 4.56 16.36
C VAL A 20 -2.53 4.60 15.17
N TYR A 21 -2.24 5.46 14.20
CA TYR A 21 -3.12 5.75 13.07
C TYR A 21 -2.84 4.87 11.85
N GLY A 22 -1.67 4.23 11.82
CA GLY A 22 -1.10 3.67 10.60
C GLY A 22 -1.44 2.21 10.33
N PHE A 23 -2.16 1.52 11.20
CA PHE A 23 -2.39 0.08 11.03
C PHE A 23 -2.98 -0.30 9.66
N ILE A 24 -4.05 0.38 9.22
CA ILE A 24 -4.65 0.12 7.91
C ILE A 24 -3.69 0.45 6.76
N LEU A 25 -2.96 1.55 6.88
CA LEU A 25 -1.98 1.96 5.88
C LEU A 25 -0.79 0.98 5.80
N CYS A 26 -0.43 0.34 6.92
CA CYS A 26 0.56 -0.73 6.98
C CYS A 26 0.08 -1.95 6.17
N VAL A 27 -1.14 -2.42 6.44
CA VAL A 27 -1.77 -3.52 5.68
C VAL A 27 -1.84 -3.18 4.20
N GLY A 28 -2.24 -1.95 3.87
CA GLY A 28 -2.32 -1.48 2.49
C GLY A 28 -0.98 -1.41 1.77
N SER A 29 0.07 -0.95 2.47
CA SER A 29 1.42 -0.87 1.90
C SER A 29 1.97 -2.25 1.55
N PHE A 30 1.89 -3.21 2.48
CA PHE A 30 2.34 -4.58 2.22
C PHE A 30 1.43 -5.31 1.23
N GLY A 31 0.12 -5.08 1.28
CA GLY A 31 -0.82 -5.60 0.30
C GLY A 31 -0.51 -5.12 -1.12
N MET A 32 -0.19 -3.83 -1.30
CA MET A 32 0.21 -3.27 -2.59
C MET A 32 1.52 -3.89 -3.10
N VAL A 33 2.48 -4.16 -2.22
CA VAL A 33 3.71 -4.89 -2.58
C VAL A 33 3.39 -6.30 -3.04
N ALA A 34 2.66 -7.06 -2.23
CA ALA A 34 2.32 -8.46 -2.54
C ALA A 34 1.54 -8.58 -3.86
N LEU A 35 0.52 -7.75 -4.07
CA LEU A 35 -0.28 -7.72 -5.30
C LEU A 35 0.59 -7.43 -6.52
N ASN A 36 1.51 -6.47 -6.43
CA ASN A 36 2.35 -6.12 -7.57
C ASN A 36 3.43 -7.15 -7.87
N VAL A 37 4.00 -7.77 -6.84
CA VAL A 37 4.90 -8.92 -7.01
C VAL A 37 4.15 -10.07 -7.68
N MET A 38 2.93 -10.39 -7.23
CA MET A 38 2.08 -11.41 -7.87
C MET A 38 1.88 -11.13 -9.36
N TRP A 39 1.53 -9.91 -9.74
CA TRP A 39 1.36 -9.53 -11.16
C TRP A 39 2.65 -9.56 -11.98
N LEU A 40 3.83 -9.44 -11.34
CA LEU A 40 5.12 -9.63 -12.02
C LEU A 40 5.35 -11.11 -12.40
N PHE A 41 4.86 -12.05 -11.60
CA PHE A 41 4.99 -13.49 -11.84
C PHE A 41 3.87 -14.08 -12.70
N VAL A 42 2.62 -13.70 -12.46
CA VAL A 42 1.44 -14.29 -13.11
C VAL A 42 1.23 -13.76 -14.53
N TYR A 43 1.63 -12.52 -14.78
CA TYR A 43 1.41 -11.87 -16.07
C TYR A 43 2.72 -11.59 -16.82
N THR A 44 2.88 -12.26 -17.97
CA THR A 44 3.93 -11.97 -18.95
C THR A 44 3.28 -11.40 -20.23
N PRO A 45 3.56 -10.14 -20.60
CA PRO A 45 2.99 -9.53 -21.81
C PRO A 45 3.27 -10.37 -23.07
N HIS A 46 2.29 -10.44 -23.98
CA HIS A 46 2.37 -11.10 -25.31
C HIS A 46 2.75 -12.58 -25.36
N LYS A 47 2.95 -13.24 -24.21
CA LYS A 47 3.12 -14.69 -24.09
C LYS A 47 1.86 -15.40 -23.59
N ASN A 48 0.86 -14.63 -23.19
CA ASN A 48 -0.39 -15.11 -22.61
C ASN A 48 -1.49 -15.27 -23.68
N SER A 49 -2.50 -16.09 -23.40
CA SER A 49 -3.66 -16.23 -24.30
C SER A 49 -4.43 -14.91 -24.42
N LYS A 50 -5.06 -14.67 -25.59
CA LYS A 50 -5.87 -13.46 -25.83
C LYS A 50 -6.96 -13.24 -24.77
N ALA A 51 -7.55 -14.33 -24.28
CA ALA A 51 -8.56 -14.30 -23.22
C ALA A 51 -7.97 -13.91 -21.85
N LEU A 52 -6.77 -14.39 -21.52
CA LEU A 52 -6.11 -13.98 -20.28
C LEU A 52 -5.66 -12.52 -20.35
N GLU A 53 -5.23 -12.06 -21.52
CA GLU A 53 -4.77 -10.69 -21.72
C GLU A 53 -5.90 -9.65 -21.63
N SER A 54 -7.08 -9.96 -22.18
CA SER A 54 -8.26 -9.08 -22.11
C SER A 54 -8.80 -8.90 -20.69
N VAL A 55 -8.63 -9.91 -19.83
CA VAL A 55 -9.04 -9.86 -18.41
C VAL A 55 -7.93 -9.27 -17.54
N SER A 56 -6.68 -9.71 -17.71
CA SER A 56 -5.58 -9.32 -16.81
C SER A 56 -5.27 -7.82 -16.84
N LYS A 57 -5.31 -7.19 -18.03
CA LYS A 57 -5.02 -5.75 -18.19
C LYS A 57 -5.94 -4.88 -17.31
N PRO A 58 -7.27 -4.95 -17.43
CA PRO A 58 -8.16 -4.18 -16.56
C PRO A 58 -8.07 -4.62 -15.10
N THR A 59 -7.90 -5.92 -14.81
CA THR A 59 -7.77 -6.39 -13.42
C THR A 59 -6.52 -5.85 -12.72
N ILE A 60 -5.38 -5.75 -13.40
CA ILE A 60 -4.16 -5.16 -12.85
C ILE A 60 -4.41 -3.71 -12.44
N TYR A 61 -4.98 -2.88 -13.33
CA TYR A 61 -5.28 -1.49 -13.01
C TYR A 61 -6.32 -1.35 -11.89
N LEU A 62 -7.39 -2.14 -11.96
CA LEU A 62 -8.44 -2.15 -10.95
C LEU A 62 -7.90 -2.56 -9.58
N SER A 63 -6.99 -3.55 -9.53
CA SER A 63 -6.38 -3.99 -8.27
C SER A 63 -5.54 -2.89 -7.62
N ILE A 64 -4.80 -2.09 -8.40
CA ILE A 64 -3.97 -1.01 -7.88
C ILE A 64 -4.84 0.16 -7.42
N ILE A 65 -5.73 0.64 -8.30
CA ILE A 65 -6.61 1.80 -8.01
C ILE A 65 -7.58 1.45 -6.88
N GLY A 66 -8.18 0.26 -6.94
CA GLY A 66 -9.11 -0.24 -5.94
C GLY A 66 -8.45 -0.40 -4.58
N THR A 67 -7.25 -1.00 -4.51
CA THR A 67 -6.51 -1.11 -3.25
C THR A 67 -6.17 0.27 -2.70
N TYR A 68 -5.68 1.20 -3.53
CA TYR A 68 -5.39 2.56 -3.07
C TYR A 68 -6.62 3.26 -2.48
N ALA A 69 -7.76 3.20 -3.18
CA ALA A 69 -9.00 3.82 -2.75
C ALA A 69 -9.53 3.21 -1.44
N VAL A 70 -9.58 1.88 -1.36
CA VAL A 70 -10.05 1.16 -0.16
C VAL A 70 -9.16 1.46 1.03
N ILE A 71 -7.84 1.39 0.88
CA ILE A 71 -6.89 1.66 1.97
C ILE A 71 -6.99 3.10 2.44
N THR A 72 -7.13 4.06 1.53
CA THR A 72 -7.29 5.48 1.89
C THR A 72 -8.58 5.69 2.68
N LEU A 73 -9.70 5.16 2.19
CA LEU A 73 -11.00 5.27 2.85
C LEU A 73 -10.98 4.59 4.23
N MET A 74 -10.47 3.36 4.30
CA MET A 74 -10.39 2.59 5.53
C MET A 74 -9.45 3.24 6.55
N SER A 75 -8.35 3.88 6.10
CA SER A 75 -7.46 4.62 7.00
C SER A 75 -8.18 5.82 7.64
N ILE A 76 -9.02 6.53 6.87
CA ILE A 76 -9.86 7.62 7.39
C ILE A 76 -10.88 7.08 8.38
N LEU A 77 -11.62 6.02 8.04
CA LEU A 77 -12.61 5.42 8.95
C LEU A 77 -11.97 4.92 10.25
N PHE A 78 -10.82 4.26 10.13
CA PHE A 78 -10.07 3.74 11.27
C PHE A 78 -9.63 4.83 12.23
N TYR A 79 -9.21 5.99 11.71
CA TYR A 79 -8.87 7.17 12.50
C TYR A 79 -10.03 7.60 13.42
N PHE A 80 -11.28 7.51 12.96
CA PHE A 80 -12.45 7.91 13.74
C PHE A 80 -12.97 6.82 14.68
N VAL A 81 -12.89 5.55 14.29
CA VAL A 81 -13.59 4.46 14.98
C VAL A 81 -12.70 3.71 15.97
N MET A 82 -11.45 3.40 15.60
CA MET A 82 -10.62 2.40 16.30
C MET A 82 -9.40 3.01 17.01
N LYS A 83 -9.24 4.34 16.94
CA LYS A 83 -8.06 5.04 17.46
C LYS A 83 -7.78 4.74 18.93
N THR A 84 -8.79 4.77 19.79
CA THR A 84 -8.62 4.64 21.24
C THR A 84 -8.10 3.26 21.62
N ASP A 85 -8.70 2.21 21.06
CA ASP A 85 -8.34 0.82 21.36
C ASP A 85 -6.92 0.51 20.85
N PHE A 86 -6.59 0.98 19.64
CA PHE A 86 -5.24 0.79 19.09
C PHE A 86 -4.17 1.63 19.79
N ASN A 87 -4.54 2.79 20.35
CA ASN A 87 -3.62 3.56 21.16
C ASN A 87 -3.25 2.80 22.43
N ASP A 88 -4.22 2.20 23.13
CA ASP A 88 -3.95 1.41 24.34
C ASP A 88 -3.09 0.17 24.05
N ILE A 89 -3.38 -0.56 22.97
CA ILE A 89 -2.55 -1.70 22.54
C ILE A 89 -1.14 -1.23 22.20
N GLY A 90 -1.01 -0.15 21.42
CA GLY A 90 0.26 0.30 20.91
C GLY A 90 1.16 0.95 21.97
N THR A 91 0.61 1.70 22.93
CA THR A 91 1.38 2.21 24.07
C THR A 91 1.90 1.07 24.96
N LYS A 92 1.14 -0.03 25.13
CA LYS A 92 1.61 -1.23 25.83
C LYS A 92 2.76 -1.94 25.10
N LEU A 93 2.76 -1.95 23.78
CA LEU A 93 3.78 -2.63 22.97
C LEU A 93 5.04 -1.78 22.72
N TYR A 94 4.86 -0.48 22.49
CA TYR A 94 5.89 0.41 21.95
C TYR A 94 6.17 1.63 22.85
N GLY A 95 5.45 1.77 23.98
CA GLY A 95 5.58 2.89 24.91
C GLY A 95 4.93 4.19 24.42
N GLU A 96 5.09 5.25 25.22
CA GLU A 96 4.57 6.61 24.96
C GLU A 96 5.02 7.21 23.61
N SER A 97 6.18 6.78 23.10
CA SER A 97 6.72 7.20 21.80
C SER A 97 5.78 6.86 20.63
N PHE A 98 4.99 5.79 20.76
CA PHE A 98 4.01 5.36 19.76
C PHE A 98 2.90 6.38 19.50
N ASN A 99 2.48 7.07 20.56
CA ASN A 99 1.46 8.11 20.46
C ASN A 99 2.09 9.44 20.04
N THR A 100 3.21 9.82 20.67
CA THR A 100 3.89 11.11 20.44
C THR A 100 4.40 11.27 19.01
N LEU A 101 5.04 10.23 18.44
CA LEU A 101 5.52 10.23 17.06
C LEU A 101 4.50 9.66 16.07
N GLY A 102 3.36 9.14 16.56
CA GLY A 102 2.39 8.43 15.73
C GLY A 102 1.85 9.28 14.58
N LEU A 103 1.44 10.52 14.84
CA LEU A 103 0.88 11.38 13.79
C LEU A 103 1.93 11.82 12.75
N PRO A 104 3.12 12.32 13.12
CA PRO A 104 4.18 12.61 12.14
C PRO A 104 4.55 11.40 11.26
N LEU A 105 4.73 10.23 11.88
CA LEU A 105 5.12 9.01 11.15
C LEU A 105 4.00 8.54 10.21
N PHE A 106 2.75 8.71 10.62
CA PHE A 106 1.60 8.42 9.77
C PHE A 106 1.54 9.32 8.53
N ILE A 107 1.75 10.63 8.69
CA ILE A 107 1.76 11.57 7.56
C ILE A 107 2.87 11.21 6.56
N ILE A 108 4.08 10.91 7.05
CA ILE A 108 5.18 10.47 6.20
C ILE A 108 4.82 9.15 5.51
N GLY A 109 4.22 8.21 6.24
CA GLY A 109 3.70 6.95 5.71
C GLY A 109 2.72 7.16 4.55
N ILE A 110 1.76 8.09 4.68
CA ILE A 110 0.78 8.39 3.61
C ILE A 110 1.49 8.90 2.36
N ILE A 111 2.45 9.81 2.52
CA ILE A 111 3.20 10.38 1.40
C ILE A 111 3.96 9.26 0.67
N LEU A 112 4.69 8.43 1.42
CA LEU A 112 5.46 7.32 0.85
C LEU A 112 4.57 6.26 0.19
N PHE A 113 3.43 5.92 0.81
CA PHE A 113 2.45 5.00 0.25
C PHE A 113 1.88 5.50 -1.08
N THR A 114 1.53 6.79 -1.13
CA THR A 114 0.98 7.44 -2.32
C THR A 114 1.98 7.44 -3.47
N ILE A 115 3.22 7.87 -3.20
CA ILE A 115 4.30 7.89 -4.19
C ILE A 115 4.63 6.46 -4.64
N GLY A 116 4.76 5.51 -3.71
CA GLY A 116 5.03 4.10 -4.01
C GLY A 116 3.96 3.47 -4.89
N THR A 117 2.69 3.72 -4.58
CA THR A 117 1.53 3.24 -5.36
C THR A 117 1.50 3.87 -6.75
N TRP A 118 1.82 5.17 -6.87
CA TRP A 118 1.90 5.81 -8.16
C TRP A 118 3.01 5.23 -9.05
N LEU A 119 4.19 4.96 -8.49
CA LEU A 119 5.27 4.31 -9.23
C LEU A 119 4.89 2.91 -9.69
N VAL A 120 4.21 2.14 -8.83
CA VAL A 120 3.59 0.85 -9.16
C VAL A 120 2.70 0.97 -10.39
N PHE A 121 1.78 1.94 -10.39
CA PHE A 121 0.84 2.15 -11.49
C PHE A 121 1.57 2.45 -12.80
N LYS A 122 2.56 3.35 -12.77
CA LYS A 122 3.38 3.70 -13.94
C LYS A 122 4.14 2.48 -14.50
N ILE A 123 4.71 1.65 -13.62
CA ILE A 123 5.48 0.46 -14.05
C ILE A 123 4.56 -0.56 -14.71
N GLN A 124 3.43 -0.88 -14.09
CA GLN A 124 2.48 -1.83 -14.67
C GLN A 124 1.89 -1.28 -15.98
N GLN A 125 1.58 0.02 -16.05
CA GLN A 125 1.12 0.64 -17.28
C GLN A 125 2.14 0.51 -18.42
N SER A 126 3.44 0.74 -18.13
CA SER A 126 4.50 0.57 -19.11
C SER A 126 4.63 -0.88 -19.58
N ARG A 127 4.50 -1.86 -18.66
CA ARG A 127 4.58 -3.30 -19.00
C ARG A 127 3.41 -3.76 -19.86
N LEU A 128 2.22 -3.21 -19.66
CA LEU A 128 1.01 -3.59 -20.40
C LEU A 128 0.94 -2.96 -21.80
N ARG A 129 1.70 -1.89 -22.04
CA ARG A 129 1.81 -1.20 -23.34
C ARG A 129 2.97 -1.69 -24.20
N GLN A 130 4.01 -2.27 -23.58
CA GLN A 130 5.04 -3.05 -24.26
C GLN A 130 4.41 -4.31 -24.83
#